data_AF-A0A2L0S4F2-F1
#
_entry.id   AF-A0A2L0S4F2-F1
#
_cell.length_a   1.000
_cell.length_b   1.000
_cell.length_c   1.000
_cell.angle_alpha   90.00
_cell.angle_beta   90.00
_cell.angle_gamma   90.00
#
_symmetry.space_group_name_H-M   'P 1'
#
loop_
_entity.id
_entity.type
_entity.pdbx_description
1 polymer ?
#
loop_
_entity_poly.entity_id
_entity_poly.type
_entity_poly.pdbx_seq_one_letter_code
_entity_poly.pdbx_strand_id
1 'polypeptide(L)'
;MIKPTRDPALSLVAISGVDPTEPVMVEVPLVQNNSAFGVAPVLDGWRIGYAGRYVRGGHSEPTEHSATLRRAFAILRQAGVELVAVDARRTDDPLESGTAIDELVASHRLDALVSDEQSQAFHAACRSGYPSGCQALEEGTWLWFYGARWAGDRVKVLLRTYAQLVLLGVPTTGME
;
A
#
# COMPACT_ATOMS: atom_id res chain seq x y z
N MET A 1 -67.66 -28.15 4.04
CA MET A 1 -66.25 -28.56 3.81
C MET A 1 -65.58 -27.51 2.93
N ILE A 2 -64.35 -27.16 3.26
CA ILE A 2 -63.56 -26.00 2.84
C ILE A 2 -63.06 -26.11 1.39
N LYS A 3 -63.31 -25.02 0.63
CA LYS A 3 -62.76 -24.48 -0.65
C LYS A 3 -61.77 -25.32 -1.49
N PRO A 4 -62.03 -25.45 -2.81
CA PRO A 4 -61.00 -25.56 -3.83
C PRO A 4 -60.60 -24.20 -4.43
N THR A 5 -59.31 -24.15 -4.77
CA THR A 5 -58.50 -23.11 -5.41
C THR A 5 -59.06 -22.59 -6.74
N ARG A 6 -59.05 -21.26 -6.94
CA ARG A 6 -58.90 -20.60 -8.26
C ARG A 6 -58.78 -19.08 -8.13
N ASP A 7 -57.58 -18.57 -8.40
CA ASP A 7 -57.40 -17.43 -9.32
C ASP A 7 -58.05 -17.83 -10.67
N PRO A 8 -58.70 -16.97 -11.47
CA PRO A 8 -58.23 -15.63 -11.84
C PRO A 8 -59.39 -14.62 -12.09
N ALA A 9 -59.04 -13.43 -12.58
CA ALA A 9 -59.94 -12.43 -13.19
C ALA A 9 -60.77 -11.55 -12.24
N LEU A 10 -60.14 -10.46 -11.77
CA LEU A 10 -60.80 -9.16 -11.86
C LEU A 10 -59.99 -8.25 -12.79
N SER A 11 -60.37 -8.32 -14.06
CA SER A 11 -60.27 -7.20 -14.98
C SER A 11 -61.05 -6.03 -14.39
N LEU A 12 -60.38 -4.91 -14.13
CA LEU A 12 -61.01 -3.60 -14.29
C LEU A 12 -60.04 -2.74 -15.09
N VAL A 13 -60.37 -2.57 -16.37
CA VAL A 13 -59.67 -1.70 -17.31
C VAL A 13 -60.43 -0.39 -17.41
N ALA A 14 -59.63 0.69 -17.52
CA ALA A 14 -59.93 1.96 -18.17
C ALA A 14 -60.86 2.96 -17.44
N ILE A 15 -60.61 4.27 -17.43
CA ILE A 15 -59.64 5.10 -18.16
C ILE A 15 -59.59 6.47 -17.48
N SER A 16 -58.48 7.18 -17.72
CA SER A 16 -58.33 8.64 -17.82
C SER A 16 -57.37 9.15 -16.77
N GLY A 17 -56.17 9.58 -17.09
CA GLY A 17 -55.60 9.89 -18.38
C GLY A 17 -54.38 10.74 -18.07
N VAL A 18 -53.23 10.33 -18.60
CA VAL A 18 -51.99 11.09 -18.83
C VAL A 18 -50.82 10.12 -18.65
N ASP A 19 -50.42 9.52 -19.77
CA ASP A 19 -49.06 9.03 -19.93
C ASP A 19 -48.21 10.24 -20.32
N PRO A 20 -47.16 10.52 -19.53
CA PRO A 20 -45.89 10.83 -20.11
C PRO A 20 -44.91 9.76 -19.61
N THR A 21 -44.66 8.76 -20.46
CA THR A 21 -43.35 8.57 -21.07
C THR A 21 -42.24 9.16 -20.21
N GLU A 22 -41.70 8.34 -19.31
CA GLU A 22 -40.27 8.14 -19.09
C GLU A 22 -40.11 7.25 -17.84
N PRO A 23 -39.29 6.19 -17.88
CA PRO A 23 -38.91 5.50 -16.65
C PRO A 23 -38.28 6.54 -15.74
N VAL A 24 -38.82 6.70 -14.53
CA VAL A 24 -38.19 7.55 -13.53
C VAL A 24 -36.80 6.96 -13.31
N MET A 25 -35.81 7.59 -13.92
CA MET A 25 -34.43 7.44 -13.56
C MET A 25 -34.40 8.01 -12.15
N VAL A 26 -34.60 7.14 -11.16
CA VAL A 26 -34.12 7.41 -9.83
C VAL A 26 -32.64 7.70 -10.04
N GLU A 27 -32.29 8.99 -10.03
CA GLU A 27 -30.95 9.41 -9.67
C GLU A 27 -30.73 8.80 -8.29
N VAL A 28 -30.22 7.57 -8.30
CA VAL A 28 -29.30 7.14 -7.27
C VAL A 28 -28.28 8.27 -7.29
N PRO A 29 -28.15 9.09 -6.22
CA PRO A 29 -27.04 10.00 -6.16
C PRO A 29 -25.83 9.12 -6.39
N LEU A 30 -25.19 9.30 -7.54
CA LEU A 30 -23.88 8.73 -7.78
C LEU A 30 -23.10 9.15 -6.55
N VAL A 31 -22.73 8.18 -5.71
CA VAL A 31 -21.71 8.38 -4.69
C VAL A 31 -20.41 8.59 -5.48
N GLN A 32 -20.32 9.77 -6.05
CA GLN A 32 -19.12 10.38 -6.56
C GLN A 32 -18.49 11.07 -5.37
N ASN A 33 -17.21 10.76 -5.21
CA ASN A 33 -16.28 11.26 -4.22
C ASN A 33 -16.35 10.66 -2.82
N ASN A 34 -15.59 9.58 -2.64
CA ASN A 34 -14.45 9.71 -1.73
C ASN A 34 -13.13 9.41 -2.46
N SER A 35 -12.98 9.96 -3.67
CA SER A 35 -11.66 10.30 -4.18
C SER A 35 -11.29 11.57 -3.43
N ALA A 36 -10.73 11.42 -2.22
CA ALA A 36 -10.03 12.51 -1.56
C ALA A 36 -8.78 12.85 -2.39
N PHE A 37 -8.97 13.49 -3.53
CA PHE A 37 -7.95 14.28 -4.18
C PHE A 37 -7.68 15.47 -3.27
N GLY A 38 -6.58 15.39 -2.49
CA GLY A 38 -6.06 16.56 -1.80
C GLY A 38 -5.51 16.38 -0.39
N VAL A 39 -5.06 15.19 0.04
CA VAL A 39 -4.19 15.10 1.24
C VAL A 39 -3.11 14.04 1.02
N ALA A 40 -1.99 14.43 0.40
CA ALA A 40 -0.72 13.87 0.85
C ALA A 40 -0.17 14.83 1.93
N PRO A 41 0.29 14.34 3.09
CA PRO A 41 0.85 13.00 3.27
C PRO A 41 0.18 12.22 4.41
N VAL A 42 -0.49 11.12 4.11
CA VAL A 42 -0.83 10.08 5.13
C VAL A 42 0.44 9.57 5.83
N LEU A 43 1.60 9.74 5.20
CA LEU A 43 2.90 9.34 5.70
C LEU A 43 3.62 10.43 6.53
N ASP A 44 2.98 11.58 6.78
CA ASP A 44 3.57 12.63 7.61
C ASP A 44 3.82 12.11 9.02
N GLY A 45 5.06 12.20 9.49
CA GLY A 45 5.49 11.67 10.78
C GLY A 45 5.65 10.15 10.84
N TRP A 46 5.51 9.43 9.71
CA TRP A 46 5.82 8.00 9.67
C TRP A 46 7.32 7.78 9.79
N ARG A 47 7.69 6.74 10.52
CA ARG A 47 9.08 6.34 10.73
C ARG A 47 9.39 5.14 9.85
N ILE A 48 10.12 5.36 8.76
CA ILE A 48 10.52 4.28 7.88
C ILE A 48 11.99 3.97 8.11
N GLY A 49 12.28 2.75 8.56
CA GLY A 49 13.64 2.30 8.78
C GLY A 49 14.29 1.79 7.50
N TYR A 50 15.59 1.98 7.35
CA TYR A 50 16.37 1.41 6.26
C TYR A 50 17.68 0.83 6.79
N ALA A 51 18.20 -0.22 6.12
CA ALA A 51 19.44 -0.87 6.52
C ALA A 51 20.64 0.04 6.31
N GLY A 52 21.10 0.78 7.33
CA GLY A 52 22.27 1.65 7.23
C GLY A 52 23.59 0.90 7.43
N ARG A 53 23.54 -0.21 8.19
CA ARG A 53 24.68 -1.08 8.45
C ARG A 53 24.20 -2.53 8.46
N TYR A 54 25.01 -3.42 7.89
CA TYR A 54 24.80 -4.86 8.02
C TYR A 54 25.60 -5.41 9.17
N VAL A 55 24.91 -6.07 10.10
CA VAL A 55 25.54 -6.81 11.19
C VAL A 55 25.53 -8.29 10.83
N ARG A 56 26.71 -8.87 10.62
CA ARG A 56 26.91 -10.30 10.35
C ARG A 56 28.01 -10.85 11.24
N GLY A 57 27.66 -11.78 12.14
CA GLY A 57 28.63 -12.50 12.97
C GLY A 57 29.62 -11.60 13.73
N GLY A 58 29.16 -10.43 14.21
CA GLY A 58 29.99 -9.46 14.94
C GLY A 58 30.70 -8.41 14.08
N HIS A 59 30.69 -8.54 12.75
CA HIS A 59 31.18 -7.50 11.84
C HIS A 59 30.04 -6.60 11.39
N SER A 60 30.27 -5.29 11.42
CA SER A 60 29.32 -4.27 10.99
C SER A 60 29.86 -3.54 9.77
N GLU A 61 29.27 -3.81 8.61
CA GLU A 61 29.66 -3.20 7.34
C GLU A 61 28.67 -2.08 6.97
N PRO A 62 29.13 -0.90 6.54
CA PRO A 62 28.23 0.14 6.05
C PRO A 62 27.52 -0.35 4.79
N THR A 63 26.22 -0.12 4.70
CA THR A 63 25.43 -0.50 3.53
C THR A 63 25.60 0.52 2.42
N GLU A 64 26.04 0.09 1.24
CA GLU A 64 26.01 0.94 0.05
C GLU A 64 24.57 1.04 -0.47
N HIS A 65 24.03 2.26 -0.48
CA HIS A 65 22.71 2.55 -1.01
C HIS A 65 22.79 2.88 -2.50
N SER A 66 22.03 2.13 -3.31
CA SER A 66 21.85 2.41 -4.73
C SER A 66 21.28 3.82 -4.96
N ALA A 67 21.57 4.40 -6.13
CA ALA A 67 21.03 5.71 -6.51
C ALA A 67 19.48 5.72 -6.48
N THR A 68 18.87 4.60 -6.85
CA THR A 68 17.43 4.36 -6.78
C THR A 68 16.89 4.49 -5.35
N LEU A 69 17.53 3.83 -4.38
CA LEU A 69 17.13 3.91 -2.98
C LEU A 69 17.24 5.35 -2.44
N ARG A 70 18.29 6.08 -2.84
CA ARG A 70 18.44 7.50 -2.46
C ARG A 70 17.36 8.40 -3.07
N ARG A 71 16.93 8.14 -4.32
CA ARG A 71 15.79 8.84 -4.92
C ARG A 71 14.49 8.53 -4.16
N ALA A 72 14.26 7.27 -3.81
CA ALA A 72 13.11 6.88 -2.99
C ALA A 72 13.10 7.60 -1.64
N PHE A 73 14.27 7.73 -0.99
CA PHE A 73 14.41 8.49 0.24
C PHE A 73 14.06 9.97 0.06
N ALA A 74 14.44 10.58 -1.06
CA ALA A 74 14.05 11.96 -1.35
C ALA A 74 12.52 12.11 -1.47
N ILE A 75 11.85 11.20 -2.18
CA ILE A 75 10.38 11.18 -2.33
C ILE A 75 9.70 11.00 -0.97
N LEU A 76 10.15 10.03 -0.17
CA LEU A 76 9.59 9.76 1.16
C LEU A 76 9.79 10.96 2.10
N ARG A 77 10.96 11.59 2.10
CA ARG A 77 11.23 12.80 2.91
C ARG A 77 10.37 13.98 2.48
N GLN A 78 10.13 14.15 1.19
CA GLN A 78 9.20 15.19 0.69
C GLN A 78 7.77 14.94 1.15
N ALA A 79 7.39 13.68 1.36
CA ALA A 79 6.11 13.28 1.94
C ALA A 79 6.08 13.32 3.49
N GLY A 80 7.05 13.94 4.15
CA GLY A 80 7.04 14.11 5.62
C GLY A 80 7.45 12.86 6.42
N VAL A 81 8.03 11.84 5.75
CA VAL A 81 8.53 10.63 6.41
C VAL A 81 9.86 10.90 7.10
N GLU A 82 9.99 10.41 8.33
CA GLU A 82 11.24 10.31 9.07
C GLU A 82 11.97 9.01 8.69
N LEU A 83 13.09 9.13 7.99
CA LEU A 83 13.93 7.99 7.62
C LEU A 83 14.93 7.68 8.74
N VAL A 84 14.92 6.43 9.23
CA VAL A 84 15.76 6.00 10.35
C VAL A 84 16.76 4.93 9.88
N ALA A 85 18.05 5.20 10.00
CA ALA A 85 19.08 4.19 9.75
C ALA A 85 19.03 3.13 10.86
N VAL A 86 18.91 1.86 10.47
CA VAL A 86 18.92 0.73 11.39
C VAL A 86 20.01 -0.27 11.07
N ASP A 87 20.47 -0.98 12.11
CA ASP A 87 21.40 -2.09 12.00
C ASP A 87 20.66 -3.36 11.57
N ALA A 88 20.69 -3.66 10.28
CA ALA A 88 20.01 -4.83 9.72
C ALA A 88 20.88 -6.08 9.89
N ARG A 89 20.29 -7.17 10.41
CA ARG A 89 20.96 -8.47 10.46
C ARG A 89 20.79 -9.18 9.11
N ARG A 90 21.91 -9.58 8.50
CA ARG A 90 21.89 -10.34 7.24
C ARG A 90 21.86 -11.84 7.55
N THR A 91 20.64 -12.40 7.57
CA THR A 91 20.37 -13.83 7.73
C THR A 91 19.57 -14.36 6.54
N ASP A 92 19.83 -15.61 6.13
CA ASP A 92 19.03 -16.31 5.11
C ASP A 92 17.79 -16.98 5.72
N ASP A 93 17.78 -17.14 7.05
CA ASP A 93 16.68 -17.75 7.78
C ASP A 93 15.46 -16.83 7.80
N PRO A 94 14.32 -17.24 7.23
CA PRO A 94 13.14 -16.38 7.07
C PRO A 94 12.47 -16.07 8.42
N LEU A 95 12.61 -16.95 9.40
CA LEU A 95 12.10 -16.76 10.76
C LEU A 95 12.94 -15.77 11.55
N GLU A 96 14.28 -15.88 11.46
CA GLU A 96 15.20 -14.92 12.05
C GLU A 96 15.07 -13.54 11.41
N SER A 97 14.92 -13.50 10.08
CA SER A 97 14.71 -12.26 9.33
C SER A 97 13.42 -11.55 9.77
N GLY A 98 12.31 -12.27 9.90
CA GLY A 98 11.06 -11.72 10.42
C GLY A 98 11.16 -11.23 11.87
N THR A 99 11.84 -12.01 12.73
CA THR A 99 12.07 -11.61 14.13
C THR A 99 12.91 -10.34 14.21
N ALA A 100 13.96 -10.22 13.38
CA ALA A 100 14.76 -9.00 13.31
C ALA A 100 13.93 -7.78 12.85
N ILE A 101 12.98 -7.97 11.92
CA ILE A 101 12.05 -6.90 11.52
C ILE A 101 11.19 -6.45 12.71
N ASP A 102 10.58 -7.40 13.44
CA ASP A 102 9.76 -7.10 14.61
C ASP A 102 10.58 -6.35 15.69
N GLU A 103 11.82 -6.79 15.94
CA GLU A 103 12.73 -6.14 16.90
C GLU A 103 13.08 -4.71 16.48
N LEU A 104 13.41 -4.48 15.21
CA LEU A 104 13.75 -3.15 14.68
C LEU A 104 12.54 -2.21 14.73
N VAL A 105 11.38 -2.71 14.32
CA VAL A 105 10.11 -1.97 14.37
C VAL A 105 9.77 -1.58 15.80
N ALA A 106 9.89 -2.50 16.76
CA ALA A 106 9.62 -2.22 18.17
C ALA A 106 10.66 -1.25 18.78
N SER A 107 11.95 -1.46 18.51
CA SER A 107 13.04 -0.70 19.13
C SER A 107 13.10 0.74 18.65
N HIS A 108 12.91 0.97 17.35
CA HIS A 108 12.95 2.31 16.74
C HIS A 108 11.57 2.94 16.56
N ARG A 109 10.50 2.24 16.97
CA ARG A 109 9.09 2.63 16.75
C ARG A 109 8.82 2.95 15.28
N LEU A 110 9.25 2.04 14.40
CA LEU A 110 9.08 2.21 12.97
C LEU A 110 7.66 1.83 12.55
N ASP A 111 7.17 2.48 11.52
CA ASP A 111 5.92 2.11 10.84
C ASP A 111 6.16 1.04 9.77
N ALA A 112 7.33 1.08 9.14
CA ALA A 112 7.77 0.13 8.13
C ALA A 112 9.30 0.13 8.00
N LEU A 113 9.82 -0.88 7.30
CA LEU A 113 11.19 -0.96 6.82
C LEU A 113 11.19 -0.89 5.30
N VAL A 114 12.27 -0.36 4.74
CA VAL A 114 12.49 -0.30 3.29
C VAL A 114 13.88 -0.83 2.95
N SER A 115 13.97 -1.61 1.87
CA SER A 115 15.22 -2.11 1.31
C SER A 115 15.13 -2.09 -0.21
N ASP A 116 16.26 -1.90 -0.88
CA ASP A 116 16.37 -2.15 -2.31
C ASP A 116 16.88 -3.58 -2.61
N GLU A 117 16.96 -3.91 -3.90
CA GLU A 117 17.43 -5.22 -4.38
C GLU A 117 18.93 -5.45 -4.10
N GLN A 118 19.79 -4.42 -4.12
CA GLN A 118 21.23 -4.60 -3.86
C GLN A 118 21.50 -4.89 -2.39
N SER A 119 20.72 -4.25 -1.51
CA SER A 119 20.77 -4.43 -0.07
C SER A 119 20.41 -5.85 0.36
N GLN A 120 19.40 -6.47 -0.27
CA GLN A 120 18.83 -7.76 0.11
C GLN A 120 18.45 -7.89 1.61
N ALA A 121 18.36 -6.78 2.34
CA ALA A 121 17.96 -6.76 3.73
C ALA A 121 16.48 -7.18 3.85
N PHE A 122 16.16 -8.04 4.81
CA PHE A 122 14.78 -8.43 5.14
C PHE A 122 14.03 -9.25 4.07
N HIS A 123 14.66 -9.56 2.92
CA HIS A 123 14.03 -10.32 1.83
C HIS A 123 13.61 -11.74 2.23
N ALA A 124 14.36 -12.39 3.12
CA ALA A 124 14.01 -13.72 3.62
C ALA A 124 12.65 -13.71 4.34
N ALA A 125 12.26 -12.59 4.96
CA ALA A 125 10.97 -12.47 5.65
C ALA A 125 9.76 -12.59 4.71
N CYS A 126 9.91 -12.34 3.40
CA CYS A 126 8.86 -12.62 2.43
C CYS A 126 8.44 -14.10 2.45
N ARG A 127 9.38 -15.02 2.72
CA ARG A 127 9.11 -16.47 2.78
C ARG A 127 8.44 -16.90 4.08
N SER A 128 8.52 -16.09 5.15
CA SER A 128 7.85 -16.37 6.44
C SER A 128 6.43 -15.81 6.54
N GLY A 129 5.92 -15.18 5.48
CA GLY A 129 4.56 -14.61 5.45
C GLY A 129 4.44 -13.25 6.13
N TYR A 130 5.57 -12.57 6.38
CA TYR A 130 5.55 -11.20 6.88
C TYR A 130 4.95 -10.25 5.85
N PRO A 131 4.24 -9.19 6.29
CA PRO A 131 3.69 -8.22 5.36
C PRO A 131 4.82 -7.52 4.62
N SER A 132 4.87 -7.75 3.31
CA SER A 132 5.82 -7.14 2.42
C SER A 132 5.17 -6.74 1.10
N GLY A 133 5.83 -5.87 0.36
CA GLY A 133 5.46 -5.57 -1.02
C GLY A 133 6.55 -4.81 -1.74
N CYS A 134 6.54 -4.89 -3.06
CA CYS A 134 7.49 -4.20 -3.90
C CYS A 134 6.80 -3.09 -4.69
N GLN A 135 7.52 -1.99 -4.91
CA GLN A 135 7.17 -0.96 -5.86
C GLN A 135 8.27 -0.87 -6.92
N ALA A 136 7.87 -0.83 -8.18
CA ALA A 136 8.77 -0.53 -9.29
C ALA A 136 9.13 0.96 -9.27
N LEU A 137 10.43 1.26 -9.40
CA LEU A 137 10.93 2.60 -9.69
C LEU A 137 11.35 2.71 -11.15
N GLU A 138 11.71 3.93 -11.55
CA GLU A 138 12.40 4.19 -12.81
C GLU A 138 13.67 3.34 -12.94
N GLU A 139 14.02 2.96 -14.18
CA GLU A 139 15.18 2.11 -14.51
C GLU A 139 15.05 0.62 -14.12
N GLY A 140 13.82 0.11 -13.93
CA GLY A 140 13.58 -1.33 -13.72
C GLY A 140 14.07 -1.87 -12.38
N THR A 141 14.33 -0.97 -11.43
CA THR A 141 14.74 -1.33 -10.06
C THR A 141 13.53 -1.48 -9.15
N TRP A 142 13.61 -2.40 -8.19
CA TRP A 142 12.55 -2.67 -7.23
C TRP A 142 12.90 -2.18 -5.84
N LEU A 143 11.96 -1.48 -5.22
CA LEU A 143 12.02 -1.11 -3.81
C LEU A 143 11.05 -1.97 -3.03
N TRP A 144 11.55 -2.54 -1.95
CA TRP A 144 10.81 -3.45 -1.11
C TRP A 144 10.49 -2.81 0.22
N PHE A 145 9.24 -2.90 0.61
CA PHE A 145 8.73 -2.47 1.89
C PHE A 145 8.38 -3.69 2.73
N TYR A 146 8.73 -3.64 4.00
CA TYR A 146 8.49 -4.71 4.96
C TYR A 146 7.86 -4.12 6.21
N GLY A 147 6.95 -4.85 6.83
CA GLY A 147 6.38 -4.50 8.12
C GLY A 147 6.58 -5.62 9.13
N ALA A 148 6.49 -5.27 10.40
CA ALA A 148 6.28 -6.25 11.46
C ALA A 148 5.02 -7.06 11.22
N ARG A 149 4.89 -8.23 11.87
CA ARG A 149 3.73 -9.12 11.69
C ARG A 149 2.37 -8.45 11.87
N TRP A 150 2.30 -7.40 12.70
CA TRP A 150 1.09 -6.62 13.00
C TRP A 150 0.92 -5.36 12.14
N ALA A 151 1.91 -5.01 11.30
CA ALA A 151 1.94 -3.78 10.52
C ALA A 151 1.40 -3.95 9.09
N GLY A 152 0.62 -5.00 8.83
CA GLY A 152 0.14 -5.34 7.48
C GLY A 152 -0.65 -4.23 6.79
N ASP A 153 -1.58 -3.58 7.50
CA ASP A 153 -2.33 -2.44 6.94
C ASP A 153 -1.44 -1.23 6.69
N ARG A 154 -0.42 -0.99 7.52
CA ARG A 154 0.54 0.10 7.33
C ARG A 154 1.37 -0.09 6.07
N VAL A 155 1.86 -1.29 5.82
CA VAL A 155 2.61 -1.61 4.59
C VAL A 155 1.75 -1.39 3.35
N LYS A 156 0.46 -1.77 3.37
CA LYS A 156 -0.46 -1.54 2.24
C LYS A 156 -0.72 -0.05 1.99
N VAL A 157 -0.88 0.73 3.05
CA VAL A 157 -1.04 2.18 2.96
C VAL A 157 0.22 2.80 2.38
N LEU A 158 1.40 2.43 2.89
CA LEU A 158 2.69 2.89 2.40
C LEU A 158 2.89 2.60 0.91
N LEU A 159 2.61 1.37 0.47
CA LEU A 159 2.72 1.00 -0.95
C LEU A 159 1.80 1.85 -1.83
N ARG A 160 0.54 2.03 -1.43
CA ARG A 160 -0.42 2.84 -2.20
C ARG A 160 -0.01 4.32 -2.24
N THR A 161 0.36 4.90 -1.11
CA THR A 161 0.76 6.30 -1.05
C THR A 161 2.07 6.52 -1.82
N TYR A 162 3.05 5.63 -1.68
CA TYR A 162 4.30 5.72 -2.44
C TYR A 162 4.05 5.58 -3.95
N ALA A 163 3.19 4.66 -4.40
CA ALA A 163 2.79 4.56 -5.80
C ALA A 163 2.14 5.84 -6.32
N GLN A 164 1.29 6.50 -5.52
CA GLN A 164 0.69 7.79 -5.86
C GLN A 164 1.75 8.91 -5.95
N LEU A 165 2.70 8.94 -5.03
CA LEU A 165 3.80 9.92 -5.04
C LEU A 165 4.69 9.74 -6.27
N VAL A 166 4.99 8.49 -6.65
CA VAL A 166 5.73 8.20 -7.88
C VAL A 166 4.91 8.65 -9.09
N LEU A 167 3.61 8.35 -9.15
CA LEU A 167 2.75 8.78 -10.25
C LEU A 167 2.63 10.31 -10.37
N LEU A 168 2.57 11.03 -9.25
CA LEU A 168 2.51 12.49 -9.19
C LEU A 168 3.88 13.15 -9.45
N GLY A 169 4.96 12.42 -9.20
CA GLY A 169 6.35 12.84 -9.40
C GLY A 169 6.94 12.43 -10.75
N VAL A 170 6.23 11.64 -11.57
CA VAL A 170 6.59 11.36 -12.95
C VAL A 170 6.10 12.53 -13.81
N PRO A 171 6.98 13.45 -14.27
CA PRO A 171 6.70 14.08 -15.55
C PRO A 171 6.67 12.93 -16.54
N THR A 172 5.52 12.71 -17.16
CA THR A 172 5.46 11.89 -18.35
C THR A 172 6.47 12.46 -19.34
N THR A 173 7.67 11.86 -19.41
CA THR A 173 8.53 11.97 -20.58
C THR A 173 7.80 11.19 -21.68
N GLY A 174 6.78 11.84 -22.22
CA GLY A 174 6.42 11.64 -23.61
C GLY A 174 7.48 12.31 -24.46
N MET A 175 7.71 11.71 -25.63
CA MET A 175 8.71 12.04 -26.66
C MET A 175 10.10 11.48 -26.33
N GLU A 176 10.70 10.63 -27.16
CA GLU A 176 10.60 10.49 -28.63
C GLU A 176 10.59 9.05 -29.12
#